data_AF-A0A2A9K464-F1
#
_entry.id   AF-A0A2A9K464-F1
#
_cell.length_a   1.000
_cell.length_b   1.000
_cell.length_c   1.000
_cell.angle_alpha   90.00
_cell.angle_beta   90.00
_cell.angle_gamma   90.00
#
_symmetry.space_group_name_H-M   'P 1'
#
loop_
_entity.id
_entity.type
_entity.pdbx_description
1 polymer ?
#
loop_
_entity_poly.entity_id
_entity_poly.type
_entity_poly.pdbx_seq_one_letter_code
_entity_poly.pdbx_strand_id
1 'polypeptide(L)'
;MKIQASISGYGMAPATVYSFYEAESDILLVSKEAAYRTDRFSDAILIGGVSLTERDCLFTDVDFMDAIEEFFIRSNGKTLMIDDKAARCDPRQKLEPDGMSDFGKRLYRVSPDITCGQVAVLATALYVKKALGIDSAMEMQDWFLDAGQGGFVTI
;
A
#
# COMPACT_ATOMS: atom_id res chain seq x y z
N MET A 1 11.57 -5.02 -2.13
CA MET A 1 11.23 -3.68 -2.66
C MET A 1 11.18 -2.66 -1.52
N LYS A 2 11.89 -1.54 -1.62
CA LYS A 2 11.84 -0.45 -0.63
C LYS A 2 10.75 0.55 -1.00
N ILE A 3 9.96 0.98 -0.03
CA ILE A 3 8.84 1.90 -0.23
C ILE A 3 8.97 3.06 0.76
N GLN A 4 8.75 4.27 0.27
CA GLN A 4 8.69 5.52 1.01
C GLN A 4 7.32 6.16 0.76
N ALA A 5 6.49 6.23 1.80
CA ALA A 5 5.21 6.91 1.73
C ALA A 5 5.28 8.24 2.47
N SER A 6 5.19 9.35 1.73
CA SER A 6 5.28 10.71 2.26
C SER A 6 3.93 11.40 2.15
N ILE A 7 3.24 11.49 3.28
CA ILE A 7 1.86 11.94 3.37
C ILE A 7 1.79 13.26 4.13
N SER A 8 0.94 14.16 3.64
CA SER A 8 0.63 15.47 4.23
C SER A 8 -0.87 15.73 4.09
N GLY A 9 -1.43 16.59 4.95
CA GLY A 9 -2.83 17.01 4.86
C GLY A 9 -3.81 16.20 5.73
N TYR A 10 -3.32 15.22 6.50
CA TYR A 10 -4.13 14.42 7.43
C TYR A 10 -3.64 14.58 8.87
N GLY A 11 -4.52 15.02 9.78
CA GLY A 11 -4.18 15.21 11.20
C GLY A 11 -3.16 16.32 11.45
N MET A 12 -2.28 16.13 12.45
CA MET A 12 -1.45 17.21 13.01
C MET A 12 -0.13 17.52 12.27
N ALA A 13 0.58 16.52 11.74
CA ALA A 13 1.90 16.74 11.13
C ALA A 13 2.13 15.84 9.90
N PRO A 14 2.68 16.39 8.79
CA PRO A 14 3.17 15.59 7.67
C PRO A 14 4.23 14.58 8.13
N ALA A 15 4.19 13.38 7.57
CA ALA A 15 5.07 12.29 7.96
C ALA A 15 5.54 11.47 6.75
N THR A 16 6.70 10.87 6.88
CA THR A 16 7.23 9.90 5.93
C THR A 16 7.40 8.55 6.61
N VAL A 17 6.82 7.50 6.04
CA VAL A 17 6.96 6.13 6.53
C VAL A 17 7.81 5.34 5.55
N TYR A 18 8.80 4.61 6.08
CA TYR A 18 9.62 3.69 5.31
C TYR A 18 9.17 2.26 5.54
N SER A 19 8.98 1.55 4.46
CA SER A 19 8.52 0.17 4.45
C SER A 19 9.35 -0.67 3.48
N PHE A 20 9.35 -1.97 3.71
CA PHE A 20 10.00 -2.95 2.86
C PHE A 20 9.02 -4.07 2.55
N TYR A 21 8.91 -4.41 1.27
CA TYR A 21 8.10 -5.52 0.79
C TYR A 21 9.00 -6.64 0.27
N GLU A 22 8.78 -7.87 0.73
CA GLU A 22 9.44 -9.09 0.26
C GLU A 22 8.43 -9.94 -0.52
N ALA A 23 8.66 -10.10 -1.82
CA ALA A 23 7.71 -10.77 -2.72
C ALA A 23 7.61 -12.28 -2.48
N GLU A 24 8.72 -12.97 -2.20
CA GLU A 24 8.73 -14.43 -1.99
C GLU A 24 7.88 -14.86 -0.78
N SER A 25 7.99 -14.13 0.32
CA SER A 25 7.25 -14.40 1.55
C SER A 25 5.90 -13.66 1.62
N ASP A 26 5.61 -12.80 0.63
CA ASP A 26 4.53 -11.79 0.65
C ASP A 26 4.51 -10.92 1.92
N ILE A 27 5.68 -10.61 2.51
CA ILE A 27 5.75 -9.85 3.76
C ILE A 27 5.94 -8.36 3.46
N LEU A 28 5.00 -7.54 3.94
CA LEU A 28 5.13 -6.09 4.05
C LEU A 28 5.54 -5.70 5.48
N LEU A 29 6.78 -5.22 5.63
CA LEU A 29 7.31 -4.69 6.88
C LEU A 29 7.29 -3.15 6.86
N VAL A 30 6.58 -2.54 7.80
CA VAL A 30 6.65 -1.10 8.09
C VAL A 30 7.76 -0.88 9.12
N SER A 31 8.85 -0.22 8.71
CA SER A 31 10.07 -0.17 9.51
C SER A 31 10.14 1.04 10.46
N LYS A 32 9.86 2.25 9.96
CA LYS A 32 9.95 3.47 10.80
C LYS A 32 9.17 4.64 10.22
N GLU A 33 8.73 5.50 11.13
CA GLU A 33 8.30 6.86 10.84
C GLU A 33 9.50 7.82 10.86
N ALA A 34 9.47 8.82 9.99
CA ALA A 34 10.43 9.91 9.93
C ALA A 34 9.72 11.23 9.63
N ALA A 35 10.44 12.34 9.85
CA ALA A 35 10.01 13.65 9.41
C ALA A 35 9.70 13.65 7.90
N TYR A 36 8.68 14.42 7.51
CA TYR A 36 8.24 14.52 6.14
C TYR A 36 9.39 14.88 5.19
N ARG A 37 9.48 14.12 4.10
CA ARG A 37 10.48 14.26 3.05
C ARG A 37 9.84 14.18 1.69
N THR A 38 10.19 15.13 0.84
CA THR A 38 9.84 15.13 -0.59
C THR A 38 10.87 14.37 -1.42
N ASP A 39 12.12 14.33 -0.95
CA ASP A 39 13.21 13.70 -1.66
C ASP A 39 13.12 12.17 -1.54
N ARG A 40 13.40 11.48 -2.64
CA ARG A 40 13.46 10.02 -2.67
C ARG A 40 14.65 9.51 -1.87
N PHE A 41 14.40 8.57 -0.97
CA PHE A 41 15.43 7.84 -0.27
C PHE A 41 15.91 6.65 -1.10
N SER A 42 17.15 6.70 -1.60
CA SER A 42 17.76 5.61 -2.36
C SER A 42 16.92 5.26 -3.61
N ASP A 43 16.83 3.97 -3.91
CA ASP A 43 16.00 3.28 -4.90
C ASP A 43 14.56 3.01 -4.42
N ALA A 44 14.09 3.69 -3.36
CA ALA A 44 12.74 3.45 -2.86
C ALA A 44 11.68 4.01 -3.80
N ILE A 45 10.54 3.32 -3.88
CA ILE A 45 9.33 3.84 -4.48
C ILE A 45 8.80 4.99 -3.63
N LEU A 46 8.52 6.14 -4.23
CA LEU A 46 7.98 7.31 -3.55
C LEU A 46 6.46 7.44 -3.80
N ILE A 47 5.69 7.22 -2.74
CA ILE A 47 4.24 7.46 -2.72
C ILE A 47 3.99 8.83 -2.09
N GLY A 48 3.37 9.74 -2.84
CA GLY A 48 3.03 11.09 -2.37
C GLY A 48 1.54 11.23 -2.06
N GLY A 49 1.21 11.87 -0.95
CA GLY A 49 -0.17 12.31 -0.65
C GLY A 49 -0.58 13.63 -1.32
N VAL A 50 0.38 14.33 -1.93
CA VAL A 50 0.17 15.58 -2.70
C VAL A 50 0.97 15.51 -4.00
N SER A 51 0.75 16.48 -4.90
CA SER A 51 1.48 16.63 -6.16
C SER A 51 2.97 16.91 -5.92
N LEU A 52 3.72 15.85 -5.67
CA LEU A 52 5.17 15.84 -5.62
C LEU A 52 5.72 15.63 -7.02
N THR A 53 6.73 16.42 -7.40
CA THR A 53 7.33 16.41 -8.74
C THR A 53 8.03 15.08 -9.07
N GLU A 54 8.55 14.36 -8.07
CA GLU A 54 9.35 13.14 -8.24
C GLU A 54 8.66 11.84 -7.77
N ARG A 55 7.34 11.87 -7.48
CA ARG A 55 6.62 10.68 -6.99
C ARG A 55 6.39 9.64 -8.09
N ASP A 56 6.39 8.37 -7.70
CA ASP A 56 5.95 7.26 -8.57
C ASP A 56 4.45 7.05 -8.49
N CYS A 57 3.87 7.31 -7.31
CA CYS A 57 2.45 7.09 -7.05
C CYS A 57 1.83 8.24 -6.28
N LEU A 58 0.57 8.52 -6.60
CA LEU A 58 -0.27 9.46 -5.86
C LEU A 58 -1.28 8.65 -5.04
N PHE A 59 -1.41 8.99 -3.77
CA PHE A 59 -2.44 8.46 -2.89
C PHE A 59 -3.48 9.55 -2.63
N THR A 60 -4.74 9.27 -2.96
CA THR A 60 -5.85 10.22 -2.82
C THR A 60 -7.00 9.64 -1.99
N ASP A 61 -7.99 10.47 -1.67
CA ASP A 61 -9.17 10.03 -0.92
C ASP A 61 -9.97 8.91 -1.61
N VAL A 62 -9.89 8.78 -2.95
CA VAL A 62 -10.56 7.68 -3.66
C VAL A 62 -9.89 6.33 -3.39
N ASP A 63 -8.61 6.33 -3.02
CA ASP A 63 -7.82 5.13 -2.74
C ASP A 63 -8.00 4.65 -1.29
N PHE A 64 -8.58 5.46 -0.39
CA PHE A 64 -8.67 5.15 1.03
C PHE A 64 -9.40 3.85 1.33
N MET A 65 -10.56 3.63 0.71
CA MET A 65 -11.39 2.45 0.99
C MET A 65 -10.68 1.17 0.58
N ASP A 66 -10.09 1.15 -0.62
CA ASP A 66 -9.35 -0.01 -1.11
C ASP A 66 -8.06 -0.24 -0.30
N ALA A 67 -7.43 0.83 0.19
CA ALA A 67 -6.26 0.73 1.07
C ALA A 67 -6.59 0.14 2.45
N ILE A 68 -7.72 0.53 3.03
CA ILE A 68 -8.19 -0.02 4.32
C ILE A 68 -8.52 -1.50 4.17
N GLU A 69 -9.22 -1.87 3.10
CA GLU A 69 -9.52 -3.28 2.81
C GLU A 69 -8.24 -4.10 2.70
N GLU A 70 -7.27 -3.64 1.91
CA GLU A 70 -5.99 -4.31 1.73
C GLU A 70 -5.19 -4.41 3.04
N PHE A 71 -5.21 -3.35 3.86
CA PHE A 71 -4.58 -3.35 5.16
C PHE A 71 -5.17 -4.44 6.07
N PHE A 72 -6.50 -4.57 6.12
CA PHE A 72 -7.15 -5.63 6.91
C PHE A 72 -6.89 -7.03 6.35
N ILE A 73 -6.87 -7.20 5.02
CA ILE A 73 -6.52 -8.47 4.38
C ILE A 73 -5.13 -8.91 4.82
N ARG A 74 -4.11 -8.03 4.69
CA ARG A 74 -2.72 -8.37 5.05
C ARG A 74 -2.50 -8.51 6.55
N SER A 75 -3.16 -7.66 7.34
CA SER A 75 -3.14 -7.74 8.80
C SER A 75 -3.71 -9.09 9.29
N ASN A 76 -4.83 -9.54 8.73
CA ASN A 76 -5.44 -10.82 9.08
C ASN A 76 -4.65 -12.02 8.52
N GLY A 77 -4.07 -11.86 7.32
CA GLY A 77 -3.19 -12.83 6.70
C GLY A 77 -1.80 -12.94 7.36
N LYS A 78 -1.50 -12.08 8.34
CA LYS A 78 -0.17 -11.95 8.99
C LYS A 78 0.97 -11.63 8.02
N THR A 79 0.64 -11.05 6.87
CA THR A 79 1.58 -10.60 5.84
C THR A 79 1.95 -9.13 5.99
N LEU A 80 1.34 -8.41 6.94
CA LEU A 80 1.74 -7.06 7.33
C LEU A 80 2.32 -7.06 8.75
N MET A 81 3.57 -6.61 8.86
CA MET A 81 4.30 -6.46 10.11
C MET A 81 4.64 -4.99 10.32
N ILE A 82 4.41 -4.47 11.53
CA ILE A 82 4.79 -3.12 11.92
C ILE A 82 5.86 -3.25 12.99
N ASP A 83 7.04 -2.70 12.73
CA ASP A 83 8.14 -2.63 13.69
C ASP A 83 7.75 -1.71 14.86
N ASP A 84 8.32 -1.93 16.04
CA ASP A 84 8.10 -1.10 17.24
C ASP A 84 8.37 0.38 16.97
N LYS A 85 9.33 0.69 16.10
CA LYS A 85 9.66 2.07 15.68
C LYS A 85 8.57 2.73 14.84
N ALA A 86 7.68 1.94 14.24
CA ALA A 86 6.53 2.37 13.45
C ALA A 86 5.19 2.08 14.14
N ALA A 87 5.18 1.62 15.39
CA ALA A 87 3.95 1.23 16.10
C ALA A 87 2.91 2.37 16.18
N ARG A 88 3.35 3.63 16.20
CA ARG A 88 2.48 4.82 16.17
C ARG A 88 1.74 5.01 14.84
N CYS A 89 2.26 4.42 13.78
CA CYS A 89 1.66 4.44 12.45
C CYS A 89 0.63 3.33 12.25
N ASP A 90 0.32 2.50 13.25
CA ASP A 90 -0.73 1.47 13.11
C ASP A 90 -2.11 2.15 12.98
N PRO A 91 -2.81 1.99 11.83
CA PRO A 91 -4.11 2.60 11.61
C PRO A 91 -5.27 1.82 12.24
N ARG A 92 -5.06 0.61 12.80
CA ARG A 92 -6.15 -0.27 13.29
C ARG A 92 -7.11 0.41 14.25
N GLN A 93 -6.59 1.21 15.18
CA GLN A 93 -7.41 1.88 16.20
C GLN A 93 -8.21 3.08 15.65
N LYS A 94 -7.93 3.50 14.41
CA LYS A 94 -8.58 4.65 13.76
C LYS A 94 -9.56 4.24 12.66
N LEU A 95 -9.76 2.94 12.48
CA LEU A 95 -10.60 2.36 11.45
C LEU A 95 -11.73 1.58 12.11
N GLU A 96 -12.94 2.10 11.99
CA GLU A 96 -14.14 1.46 12.52
C GLU A 96 -14.99 0.88 11.39
N PRO A 97 -15.51 -0.36 11.51
CA PRO A 97 -16.45 -0.90 10.54
C PRO A 97 -17.78 -0.13 10.62
N ASP A 98 -18.15 0.54 9.52
CA ASP A 98 -19.37 1.37 9.39
C ASP A 98 -20.48 0.64 8.62
N GLY A 99 -20.43 -0.69 8.60
CA GLY A 99 -21.40 -1.55 7.92
C GLY A 99 -20.94 -2.02 6.54
N MET A 100 -21.91 -2.24 5.65
CA MET A 100 -21.69 -2.78 4.30
C MET A 100 -22.31 -1.82 3.28
N SER A 101 -21.55 -1.50 2.25
CA SER A 101 -22.02 -0.76 1.07
C SER A 101 -23.03 -1.59 0.31
N ASP A 102 -23.93 -0.92 -0.43
CA ASP A 102 -24.91 -1.56 -1.33
C ASP A 102 -24.28 -2.51 -2.36
N PHE A 103 -22.99 -2.37 -2.64
CA PHE A 103 -22.21 -3.24 -3.52
C PHE A 103 -21.51 -4.41 -2.81
N GLY A 104 -21.82 -4.65 -1.53
CA GLY A 104 -21.21 -5.73 -0.75
C GLY A 104 -19.77 -5.46 -0.31
N LYS A 105 -19.25 -4.25 -0.46
CA LYS A 105 -17.95 -3.85 0.12
C LYS A 105 -18.14 -3.40 1.57
N ARG A 106 -17.21 -3.75 2.46
CA ARG A 106 -17.22 -3.24 3.84
C ARG A 106 -16.98 -1.73 3.84
N LEU A 107 -17.89 -0.99 4.47
CA LEU A 107 -17.68 0.43 4.71
C LEU A 107 -16.85 0.60 5.96
N TYR A 108 -15.84 1.47 5.89
CA TYR A 108 -14.99 1.79 7.01
C TYR A 108 -15.09 3.28 7.28
N ARG A 109 -15.37 3.63 8.53
CA ARG A 109 -15.30 5.00 9.00
C ARG A 109 -13.87 5.26 9.47
N VAL A 110 -13.25 6.26 8.86
CA VAL A 110 -11.94 6.75 9.28
C VAL A 110 -12.15 7.81 10.34
N SER A 111 -11.47 7.65 11.48
CA SER A 111 -11.50 8.66 12.54
C SER A 111 -10.93 9.99 12.04
N PRO A 112 -11.52 11.15 12.38
CA PRO A 112 -11.02 12.46 11.93
C PRO A 112 -9.63 12.81 12.49
N ASP A 113 -9.16 12.09 13.50
CA ASP A 113 -7.84 12.26 14.10
C ASP A 113 -6.78 11.30 13.55
N ILE A 114 -7.03 10.68 12.39
CA ILE A 114 -6.04 9.86 11.69
C ILE A 114 -4.79 10.68 11.36
N THR A 115 -3.62 10.09 11.61
CA THR A 115 -2.33 10.76 11.39
C THR A 115 -1.78 10.50 9.99
N CYS A 116 -0.93 11.39 9.47
CA CYS A 116 -0.24 11.16 8.20
C CYS A 116 0.56 9.85 8.20
N GLY A 117 1.16 9.45 9.33
CA GLY A 117 1.89 8.18 9.44
C GLY A 117 0.98 6.97 9.25
N GLN A 118 -0.23 7.00 9.81
CA GLN A 118 -1.24 5.96 9.62
C GLN A 118 -1.73 5.88 8.18
N VAL A 119 -1.99 7.03 7.55
CA VAL A 119 -2.35 7.10 6.14
C VAL A 119 -1.21 6.59 5.25
N ALA A 120 0.05 6.85 5.60
CA ALA A 120 1.21 6.37 4.86
C ALA A 120 1.31 4.82 4.87
N VAL A 121 0.92 4.18 5.98
CA VAL A 121 0.82 2.71 6.06
C VAL A 121 -0.26 2.18 5.13
N LEU A 122 -1.43 2.81 5.10
CA LEU A 122 -2.52 2.45 4.17
C LEU A 122 -2.08 2.59 2.71
N ALA A 123 -1.44 3.71 2.38
CA ALA A 123 -0.93 3.97 1.04
C ALA A 123 0.10 2.90 0.60
N THR A 124 0.97 2.49 1.53
CA THR A 124 1.95 1.43 1.28
C THR A 124 1.26 0.09 1.00
N ALA A 125 0.26 -0.29 1.80
CA ALA A 125 -0.46 -1.56 1.62
C ALA A 125 -1.15 -1.62 0.25
N LEU A 126 -1.83 -0.54 -0.15
CA LEU A 126 -2.46 -0.46 -1.46
C LEU A 126 -1.45 -0.51 -2.60
N TYR A 127 -0.28 0.13 -2.44
CA TYR A 127 0.75 0.09 -3.47
C TYR A 127 1.25 -1.33 -3.70
N VAL A 128 1.49 -2.10 -2.64
CA VAL A 128 1.91 -3.52 -2.77
C VAL A 128 0.86 -4.32 -3.54
N LYS A 129 -0.43 -4.14 -3.24
CA LYS A 129 -1.52 -4.79 -4.01
C LYS A 129 -1.46 -4.45 -5.49
N LYS A 130 -1.27 -3.17 -5.82
CA LYS A 130 -1.17 -2.70 -7.22
C LYS A 130 0.08 -3.27 -7.90
N ALA A 131 1.22 -3.30 -7.21
CA ALA A 131 2.47 -3.87 -7.71
C ALA A 131 2.32 -5.38 -8.01
N LEU A 132 1.75 -6.14 -7.08
CA LEU A 132 1.46 -7.56 -7.28
C LEU A 132 0.50 -7.81 -8.45
N GLY A 133 -0.54 -6.98 -8.59
CA GLY A 133 -1.46 -7.08 -9.71
C GLY A 133 -0.80 -6.84 -11.08
N ILE A 134 0.20 -5.97 -11.14
CA ILE A 134 1.00 -5.73 -12.34
C ILE A 134 1.88 -6.95 -12.64
N ASP A 135 2.58 -7.49 -11.64
CA ASP A 135 3.45 -8.66 -11.80
C ASP A 135 2.65 -9.87 -12.30
N SER A 136 1.48 -10.16 -11.72
CA SER A 136 0.61 -11.25 -12.17
C SER A 136 0.07 -11.06 -13.60
N ALA A 137 -0.20 -9.82 -14.01
CA ALA A 137 -0.64 -9.53 -15.37
C ALA A 137 0.50 -9.72 -16.39
N MET A 138 1.73 -9.36 -16.01
CA MET A 138 2.92 -9.59 -16.83
C MET A 138 3.22 -11.08 -16.97
N GLU A 139 3.14 -11.86 -15.88
CA GLU A 139 3.30 -13.32 -15.93
C GLU A 139 2.24 -13.98 -16.84
N MET A 140 0.99 -13.54 -16.79
CA MET A 140 -0.04 -14.04 -17.72
C MET A 140 0.27 -13.67 -19.17
N GLN A 141 0.77 -12.46 -19.43
CA GLN A 141 1.14 -12.04 -20.78
C GLN A 141 2.31 -12.88 -21.31
N ASP A 142 3.33 -13.13 -20.49
CA ASP A 142 4.46 -13.99 -20.84
C ASP A 142 3.99 -15.42 -21.11
N TRP A 143 3.06 -15.95 -20.29
CA TRP A 143 2.43 -17.24 -20.55
C TRP A 143 1.62 -17.25 -21.87
N PHE A 144 0.87 -16.19 -22.19
CA PHE A 144 0.13 -16.09 -23.45
C PHE A 144 1.07 -15.99 -24.67
N LEU A 145 2.20 -15.31 -24.53
CA LEU A 145 3.21 -15.21 -25.58
C LEU A 145 3.92 -16.56 -25.79
N ASP A 146 4.24 -17.27 -24.70
CA ASP A 146 4.82 -18.60 -24.74
C ASP A 146 3.84 -19.63 -25.33
N ALA A 147 2.58 -19.62 -24.87
CA ALA A 147 1.51 -20.46 -25.40
C ALA A 147 1.14 -20.11 -26.86
N GLY A 148 1.34 -18.85 -27.28
CA GLY A 148 1.16 -18.40 -28.65
C GLY A 148 2.30 -18.76 -29.60
N GLN A 149 3.51 -18.97 -29.07
CA GLN A 149 4.68 -19.45 -29.83
C GLN A 149 4.78 -21.00 -29.84
N GLY A 150 4.21 -21.66 -28.82
CA GLY A 150 4.05 -23.11 -28.76
C GLY A 150 2.91 -23.61 -29.64
N GLY A 151 3.11 -23.59 -30.96
CA GLY A 151 2.19 -24.19 -31.92
C GLY A 151 1.76 -25.61 -31.51
N PHE A 152 0.45 -25.87 -31.64
CA PHE A 152 -0.20 -27.18 -31.59
C PHE A 152 0.77 -28.37 -31.48
N VAL A 153 1.01 -28.86 -30.26
CA VAL A 153 1.44 -30.24 -30.08
C VAL A 153 0.20 -31.09 -30.37
N THR A 154 0.06 -31.49 -31.63
CA THR A 154 -0.89 -32.51 -32.05
C THR A 154 -0.53 -33.81 -31.34
N ILE A 155 -1.39 -34.24 -30.42
CA ILE A 155 -1.46 -35.62 -29.89
C ILE A 155 -1.93 -36.58 -30.98
#